data_AF-A0A966JX98-F1
#
_entry.id   AF-A0A966JX98-F1
#
_cell.length_a   1.000
_cell.length_b   1.000
_cell.length_c   1.000
_cell.angle_alpha   90.00
_cell.angle_beta   90.00
_cell.angle_gamma   90.00
#
_symmetry.space_group_name_H-M   'P 1'
#
loop_
_entity.id
_entity.type
_entity.pdbx_description
1 polymer ?
#
loop_
_entity_poly.entity_id
_entity_poly.type
_entity_poly.pdbx_seq_one_letter_code
_entity_poly.pdbx_strand_id
1 'polypeptide(L)'
;MTFKDPTIHPSQITPRAIAEDRRQWLKNLALGGAALGMGSWLEREAFAKPVAPREKLPAKLNEPYSTRETQTSYEDATSYNNFYEFGICLLYTSDAAD
;
A
#
# COMPACT_ATOMS: atom_id res chain seq x y z
N MET A 1 -37.99 5.10 17.67
CA MET A 1 -38.25 4.37 18.94
C MET A 1 -36.97 3.65 19.31
N THR A 2 -36.41 3.92 20.49
CA THR A 2 -35.17 3.28 20.95
C THR A 2 -35.50 1.92 21.55
N PHE A 3 -35.06 0.83 20.92
CA PHE A 3 -35.20 -0.52 21.46
C PHE A 3 -34.29 -0.66 22.69
N LYS A 4 -34.87 -1.14 23.80
CA LYS A 4 -34.14 -1.48 25.02
C LYS A 4 -34.29 -2.97 25.25
N ASP A 5 -33.17 -3.68 25.26
CA ASP A 5 -33.12 -5.10 25.56
C ASP A 5 -33.42 -5.32 27.05
N PRO A 6 -34.47 -6.06 27.43
CA PRO A 6 -34.83 -6.30 28.82
C PRO A 6 -33.85 -7.23 29.56
N THR A 7 -32.97 -7.94 28.84
CA THR A 7 -31.99 -8.87 29.42
C THR A 7 -30.72 -8.18 29.92
N ILE A 8 -30.45 -6.95 29.47
CA ILE A 8 -29.26 -6.18 29.85
C ILE A 8 -29.62 -5.23 31.00
N HIS A 9 -29.05 -5.48 32.18
CA HIS A 9 -29.28 -4.62 33.34
C HIS A 9 -28.44 -3.34 33.25
N PRO A 10 -28.95 -2.17 33.72
CA PRO A 10 -28.20 -0.91 33.69
C PRO A 10 -26.83 -0.95 34.41
N SER A 11 -26.69 -1.82 35.41
CA SER A 11 -25.42 -2.04 36.13
C SER A 11 -24.35 -2.75 35.29
N GLN A 12 -24.75 -3.45 34.22
CA GLN A 12 -23.85 -4.11 33.27
C GLN A 12 -23.41 -3.15 32.15
N ILE A 13 -24.13 -2.05 31.96
CA ILE A 13 -23.81 -1.02 30.99
C ILE A 13 -22.77 -0.09 31.62
N THR A 14 -21.63 0.11 30.94
CA THR A 14 -20.65 1.08 31.41
C THR A 14 -21.27 2.49 31.44
N PRO A 15 -21.25 3.20 32.59
CA PRO A 15 -21.73 4.57 32.66
C PRO A 15 -21.06 5.46 31.62
N ARG A 16 -21.86 6.34 31.02
CA ARG A 16 -21.41 7.22 29.93
C ARG A 16 -20.18 8.05 30.30
N ALA A 17 -20.15 8.60 31.51
CA ALA A 17 -19.03 9.41 32.01
C ALA A 17 -17.70 8.64 31.95
N ILE A 18 -17.69 7.37 32.37
CA ILE A 18 -16.49 6.52 32.36
C ILE A 18 -16.02 6.24 30.93
N ALA A 19 -16.96 6.03 30.00
CA ALA A 19 -16.62 5.82 28.60
C ALA A 19 -16.13 7.11 27.90
N GLU A 20 -16.57 8.27 28.35
CA GLU A 20 -16.11 9.58 27.86
C GLU A 20 -14.73 9.93 28.43
N ASP A 21 -14.50 9.72 29.72
CA ASP A 21 -13.20 9.94 30.39
C ASP A 21 -12.09 9.11 29.76
N ARG A 22 -12.35 7.82 29.48
CA ARG A 22 -11.38 6.94 28.79
C ARG A 22 -11.01 7.49 27.40
N ARG A 23 -11.98 8.03 26.66
CA ARG A 23 -11.73 8.62 25.34
C ARG A 23 -10.94 9.92 25.45
N GLN A 24 -11.22 10.76 26.43
CA GLN A 24 -10.45 11.99 26.67
C GLN A 24 -9.00 11.65 27.04
N TRP A 25 -8.78 10.67 27.91
CA TRP A 25 -7.45 10.20 28.26
C TRP A 25 -6.67 9.68 27.03
N LEU A 26 -7.30 8.84 26.20
CA LEU A 26 -6.69 8.34 24.95
C LEU A 26 -6.37 9.47 23.96
N LYS A 27 -7.24 10.47 23.82
CA LYS A 27 -6.96 11.64 22.98
C LYS A 27 -5.77 12.44 23.49
N ASN A 28 -5.69 12.66 24.79
CA ASN A 28 -4.58 13.40 25.40
C ASN A 28 -3.26 12.62 25.26
N LEU A 29 -3.29 11.29 25.41
CA LEU A 29 -2.13 10.43 25.18
C LEU A 29 -1.72 10.39 23.70
N ALA A 30 -2.68 10.34 22.77
CA ALA A 30 -2.41 10.40 21.34
C ALA A 30 -1.77 11.75 20.95
N LEU A 31 -2.29 12.88 21.46
CA LEU A 31 -1.75 14.21 21.21
C LEU A 31 -0.39 14.42 21.88
N GLY A 32 -0.18 13.89 23.09
CA GLY A 32 1.10 13.97 23.80
C GLY A 32 2.18 13.07 23.17
N GLY A 33 1.83 11.84 22.79
CA GLY A 33 2.72 10.91 22.10
C GLY A 33 3.05 11.36 20.67
N ALA A 34 2.08 11.96 19.98
CA ALA A 34 2.25 12.65 18.71
C ALA A 34 3.34 13.73 18.77
N ALA A 35 3.21 14.63 19.76
CA ALA A 35 4.12 15.77 19.91
C ALA A 35 5.56 15.35 20.24
N LEU A 36 5.76 14.22 20.92
CA LEU A 36 7.08 13.76 21.35
C LEU A 36 7.72 12.72 20.41
N GLY A 37 6.92 12.03 19.58
CA GLY A 37 7.39 10.91 18.75
C GLY A 37 7.33 11.13 17.24
N MET A 38 6.48 12.04 16.73
CA MET A 38 6.28 12.17 15.28
C MET A 38 7.36 12.97 14.54
N GLY A 39 8.20 13.76 15.23
CA GLY A 39 9.30 14.47 14.56
C GLY A 39 10.23 13.50 13.81
N SER A 40 10.66 12.43 14.49
CA SER A 40 11.54 11.40 13.89
C SER A 40 10.86 10.47 12.87
N TRP A 41 9.53 10.36 12.92
CA TRP A 41 8.74 9.52 12.00
C TRP A 41 8.41 10.27 10.70
N LEU A 42 8.17 11.57 10.79
CA LEU A 42 7.93 12.45 9.64
C LEU A 42 9.22 12.78 8.89
N GLU A 43 10.36 12.85 9.59
CA GLU A 43 11.69 13.04 8.99
C GLU A 43 12.32 11.72 8.49
N ARG A 44 11.57 10.61 8.52
CA ARG A 44 12.08 9.33 8.03
C ARG A 44 12.15 9.37 6.51
N GLU A 45 13.26 9.87 5.99
CA GLU A 45 13.63 9.70 4.60
C GLU A 45 13.57 8.21 4.27
N ALA A 46 12.73 7.84 3.30
CA ALA A 46 12.74 6.50 2.78
C ALA A 46 14.12 6.27 2.16
N PHE A 47 14.93 5.35 2.71
CA PHE A 47 16.19 4.89 2.11
C PHE A 47 15.99 4.13 0.79
N ALA A 48 14.80 4.18 0.22
CA ALA A 48 14.61 3.82 -1.18
C ALA A 48 15.33 4.89 -2.00
N LYS A 49 16.40 4.50 -2.70
CA LYS A 49 16.93 5.33 -3.77
C LYS A 49 15.73 5.74 -4.64
N PRO A 50 15.55 7.03 -4.96
CA PRO A 50 14.58 7.41 -5.97
C PRO A 50 15.01 6.71 -7.26
N VAL A 51 14.35 5.60 -7.59
CA VAL A 51 14.63 4.86 -8.81
C VAL A 51 14.22 5.79 -9.93
N ALA A 52 15.20 6.40 -10.59
CA ALA A 52 14.94 7.07 -11.84
C ALA A 52 14.31 6.03 -12.77
N PRO A 53 13.18 6.34 -13.45
CA PRO A 53 12.65 5.45 -14.46
C PRO A 53 13.79 5.11 -15.42
N ARG A 54 14.19 3.83 -15.46
CA ARG A 54 15.23 3.28 -16.36
C ARG A 54 16.70 3.52 -15.95
N GLU A 55 17.03 3.58 -14.65
CA GLU A 55 18.43 3.57 -14.22
C GLU A 55 19.16 2.33 -14.77
N LYS A 56 20.15 2.54 -15.65
CA LYS A 56 20.89 1.45 -16.29
C LYS A 56 21.85 0.83 -15.28
N LEU A 57 21.66 -0.45 -15.00
CA LEU A 57 22.59 -1.20 -14.16
C LEU A 57 23.97 -1.30 -14.85
N PRO A 58 25.07 -1.18 -14.09
CA PRO A 58 26.42 -1.38 -14.62
C PRO A 58 26.67 -2.88 -14.83
N ALA A 59 26.10 -3.44 -15.90
CA ALA A 59 26.28 -4.83 -16.31
C ALA A 59 27.07 -4.91 -17.62
N LYS A 60 27.98 -5.89 -17.70
CA LYS A 60 28.72 -6.22 -18.92
C LYS A 60 28.13 -7.47 -19.57
N LEU A 61 28.05 -7.49 -20.90
CA LEU A 61 27.59 -8.64 -21.67
C LEU A 61 28.52 -9.84 -21.43
N ASN A 62 27.93 -11.04 -21.30
CA ASN A 62 28.66 -12.29 -21.14
C ASN A 62 28.73 -13.02 -22.49
N GLU A 63 29.91 -13.05 -23.10
CA GLU A 63 30.14 -13.64 -24.44
C GLU A 63 29.68 -15.12 -24.54
N PRO A 64 29.98 -16.00 -23.57
CA PRO A 64 29.43 -17.37 -23.52
C PRO A 64 27.91 -17.52 -23.64
N TYR A 65 27.14 -16.51 -23.23
CA TYR A 65 25.67 -16.53 -23.28
C TYR A 65 25.11 -15.56 -24.32
N SER A 66 25.97 -14.98 -25.15
CA SER A 66 25.58 -14.05 -26.21
C SER A 66 25.24 -14.83 -27.48
N THR A 67 24.16 -14.44 -28.15
CA THR A 67 23.73 -15.04 -29.43
C THR A 67 23.74 -13.98 -30.54
N ARG A 68 23.72 -14.43 -31.79
CA ARG A 68 23.62 -13.55 -32.98
C ARG A 68 22.18 -13.31 -33.43
N GLU A 69 21.22 -13.85 -32.70
CA GLU A 69 19.80 -13.72 -33.01
C GLU A 69 19.34 -12.29 -32.73
N THR A 70 18.33 -11.85 -33.46
CA THR A 70 17.74 -10.53 -33.25
C THR A 70 17.02 -10.50 -31.91
N GLN A 71 17.39 -9.55 -31.05
CA GLN A 71 16.74 -9.36 -29.76
C GLN A 71 15.29 -8.88 -29.95
N THR A 72 14.37 -9.43 -29.16
CA THR A 72 12.99 -8.95 -29.05
C THR A 72 12.96 -7.47 -28.66
N SER A 73 12.00 -6.71 -29.19
CA SER A 73 11.85 -5.29 -28.85
C SER A 73 11.62 -5.13 -27.34
N TYR A 74 12.03 -3.98 -26.79
CA TYR A 74 11.87 -3.70 -25.36
C TYR A 74 10.38 -3.65 -24.99
N GLU A 75 9.56 -3.09 -25.87
CA GLU A 75 8.11 -2.96 -25.73
C GLU A 75 7.46 -4.34 -25.63
N ASP A 76 7.79 -5.25 -26.54
CA ASP A 76 7.24 -6.61 -26.51
C ASP A 76 7.69 -7.38 -25.27
N ALA A 77 8.98 -7.29 -24.92
CA ALA A 77 9.52 -7.96 -23.74
C ALA A 77 8.88 -7.49 -22.42
N THR A 78 8.43 -6.23 -22.34
CA THR A 78 7.83 -5.67 -21.13
C THR A 78 6.31 -5.73 -21.09
N SER A 79 5.64 -5.88 -22.25
CA SER A 79 4.17 -5.85 -22.34
C SER A 79 3.54 -7.20 -22.69
N TYR A 80 4.23 -8.06 -23.43
CA TYR A 80 3.70 -9.36 -23.87
C TYR A 80 4.19 -10.48 -22.93
N ASN A 81 3.59 -10.53 -21.74
CA ASN A 81 3.97 -11.46 -20.68
C ASN A 81 2.79 -12.32 -20.23
N ASN A 82 3.11 -13.50 -19.70
CA ASN A 82 2.13 -14.42 -19.16
C ASN A 82 2.18 -14.45 -17.63
N PHE A 83 1.67 -13.39 -17.00
CA PHE A 83 1.60 -13.27 -15.55
C PHE A 83 0.16 -13.46 -15.05
N TYR A 84 -0.24 -14.72 -14.90
CA TYR A 84 -1.60 -15.10 -14.53
C TYR A 84 -2.07 -14.49 -13.21
N GLU A 85 -1.15 -14.23 -12.27
CA GLU A 85 -1.44 -13.64 -10.96
C GLU A 85 -1.91 -12.18 -11.04
N PHE A 86 -1.58 -11.48 -12.13
CA PHE A 86 -1.93 -10.07 -12.34
C PHE A 86 -3.03 -9.87 -13.38
N GLY A 87 -3.67 -10.96 -13.80
CA GLY A 87 -4.78 -10.98 -14.75
C GLY A 87 -4.39 -11.57 -16.10
N ILE A 88 -5.36 -12.23 -16.74
CA ILE A 88 -5.22 -12.92 -18.04
C ILE A 88 -5.32 -11.99 -19.26
N CYS A 89 -5.19 -10.68 -19.06
CA CYS A 89 -5.54 -9.69 -20.08
C CYS A 89 -4.47 -9.60 -21.19
N LEU A 90 -4.68 -10.34 -22.29
CA LEU A 90 -4.25 -9.90 -23.61
C LEU A 90 -5.09 -8.66 -23.97
N LEU A 91 -4.43 -7.51 -24.17
CA LEU A 91 -5.09 -6.26 -24.57
C LEU A 91 -5.83 -6.41 -25.91
N TYR A 92 -7.14 -6.63 -25.85
CA TYR A 92 -8.10 -6.31 -26.92
C TYR A 92 -9.41 -5.84 -26.29
N THR A 93 -9.42 -4.64 -25.73
CA THR A 93 -10.67 -3.93 -25.40
C THR A 93 -10.49 -2.43 -25.59
N SER A 94 -10.44 -1.96 -26.85
CA SER A 94 -10.95 -0.64 -27.28
C SER A 94 -10.73 -0.43 -28.77
N ASP A 95 -11.46 -1.17 -29.61
CA ASP A 95 -11.79 -0.69 -30.98
C ASP A 95 -13.11 -1.31 -31.46
N ALA A 96 -14.08 -1.41 -30.54
CA ALA A 96 -15.41 -1.93 -30.80
C ALA A 96 -16.44 -1.18 -29.94
N ALA A 97 -16.45 0.15 -30.05
CA ALA A 97 -17.60 1.02 -29.83
C ALA A 97 -17.15 2.47 -30.11
N ASP A 98 -17.75 3.03 -31.16
CA ASP A 98 -17.72 4.42 -31.65
C ASP A 98 -16.52 4.91 -32.49
#